data_AF-A0A963BMX3-F1
#
_entry.id   AF-A0A963BMX3-F1
#
_cell.length_a   1.000
_cell.length_b   1.000
_cell.length_c   1.000
_cell.angle_alpha   90.00
_cell.angle_beta   90.00
_cell.angle_gamma   90.00
#
_symmetry.space_group_name_H-M   'P 1'
#
loop_
_entity.id
_entity.type
_entity.pdbx_description
1 polymer ?
#
loop_
_entity_poly.entity_id
_entity_poly.type
_entity_poly.pdbx_seq_one_letter_code
_entity_poly.pdbx_strand_id
1 'polypeptide(L)' 'MAEQQWKSVEELLRAMTGVVEFDTEEPPSVNSKGIFGNSPLKVASVWGDEEAVRLLVSSGARIDEKNENGY' A
#
# COMPACT_ATOMS: atom_id res chain seq x y z
N MET A 1 2.20 -14.90 -16.22
CA MET A 1 2.19 -13.90 -15.14
C MET A 1 0.84 -14.11 -14.45
N ALA A 2 0.80 -14.68 -13.25
CA ALA A 2 -0.48 -14.92 -12.59
C ALA A 2 -1.08 -13.57 -12.20
N GLU A 3 -2.34 -13.33 -12.56
CA GLU A 3 -3.13 -12.20 -12.09
C GLU A 3 -3.34 -12.43 -10.58
N GLN A 4 -2.49 -11.79 -9.77
CA GLN A 4 -2.57 -11.91 -8.31
C GLN A 4 -3.82 -11.16 -7.86
N GLN A 5 -4.89 -11.89 -7.58
CA GLN A 5 -6.16 -11.34 -7.13
C GLN A 5 -6.13 -11.19 -5.61
N TRP A 6 -6.35 -9.98 -5.09
CA TRP A 6 -6.33 -9.70 -3.65
C TRP A 6 -7.71 -9.93 -3.05
N LYS A 7 -7.83 -10.84 -2.07
CA LYS A 7 -9.15 -11.17 -1.50
C LYS A 7 -9.63 -10.12 -0.49
N SER A 8 -8.69 -9.44 0.18
CA SER A 8 -8.99 -8.38 1.14
C SER A 8 -7.84 -7.39 1.27
N VAL A 9 -8.15 -6.19 1.77
CA VAL A 9 -7.11 -5.18 2.03
C VAL A 9 -6.11 -5.65 3.09
N GLU A 10 -6.54 -6.50 4.02
CA GLU A 10 -5.69 -7.08 5.05
C GLU A 10 -4.64 -8.03 4.46
N GLU A 11 -5.01 -8.83 3.45
CA GLU A 11 -4.08 -9.72 2.74
C GLU A 11 -3.03 -8.90 1.98
N LEU A 12 -3.47 -7.84 1.30
CA LEU A 12 -2.59 -6.89 0.61
C LEU A 12 -1.61 -6.21 1.58
N LEU A 13 -2.11 -5.66 2.69
CA LEU A 13 -1.28 -4.99 3.69
C LEU A 13 -0.32 -5.97 4.36
N ARG A 14 -0.74 -7.22 4.58
CA ARG A 14 0.13 -8.28 5.07
C ARG A 14 1.23 -8.64 4.08
N ALA A 15 0.98 -8.59 2.77
CA ALA A 15 2.03 -8.76 1.78
C ALA A 15 3.00 -7.55 1.74
N MET A 16 2.53 -6.38 2.14
CA MET A 16 3.35 -5.16 2.19
C MET A 16 4.33 -5.10 3.37
N THR A 17 4.21 -5.98 4.38
CA THR A 17 5.13 -5.99 5.54
C THR A 17 6.59 -6.19 5.15
N GLY A 18 6.86 -7.02 4.14
CA GLY A 18 8.21 -7.30 3.65
C GLY A 18 8.73 -6.29 2.62
N VAL A 19 7.99 -5.22 2.36
CA VAL A 19 8.43 -4.14 1.46
C VAL A 19 9.37 -3.24 2.25
N VAL A 20 10.47 -2.84 1.62
CA VAL A 20 11.50 -1.95 2.23
C VAL A 20 10.88 -0.68 2.85
N GLU A 21 9.75 -0.23 2.31
CA GLU A 21 8.98 0.91 2.82
C GLU A 21 8.46 0.71 4.25
N PHE A 22 8.07 -0.52 4.62
CA PHE A 22 7.46 -0.83 5.92
C PHE A 22 8.39 -1.68 6.78
N ASP A 23 8.91 -2.79 6.26
CA ASP A 23 9.78 -3.75 6.96
C ASP A 23 9.36 -3.97 8.43
N THR A 24 8.07 -4.29 8.63
CA THR A 24 7.43 -4.43 9.94
C THR A 24 6.89 -5.85 10.14
N GLU A 25 6.83 -6.35 11.37
CA GLU A 25 6.17 -7.64 11.65
C GLU A 25 4.64 -7.55 11.53
N GLU A 26 4.08 -6.38 11.82
CA GLU A 26 2.64 -6.10 11.72
C GLU A 26 2.30 -5.43 10.39
N PRO A 27 1.15 -5.76 9.77
CA PRO A 27 0.71 -5.11 8.55
C PRO A 27 0.52 -3.61 8.76
N PRO A 28 1.04 -2.76 7.84
CA PRO A 28 0.74 -1.34 7.88
C PRO A 28 -0.77 -1.11 7.82
N SER A 29 -1.23 -0.01 8.39
CA SER A 29 -2.60 0.46 8.16
C SER A 29 -2.71 1.06 6.75
N VAL A 30 -3.93 1.15 6.20
CA VAL A 30 -4.20 1.74 4.87
C VAL A 30 -3.63 3.14 4.65
N ASN A 31 -3.39 3.88 5.74
CA ASN A 31 -2.84 5.24 5.74
C ASN A 31 -1.51 5.33 6.53
N SER A 32 -0.85 4.21 6.82
CA SER A 32 0.48 4.23 7.42
C SER A 32 1.46 4.90 6.45
N LYS A 33 2.38 5.69 6.98
CA LYS A 33 3.53 6.18 6.21
C LYS A 33 4.71 5.28 6.49
N GLY A 34 5.33 4.77 5.44
CA GLY A 34 6.58 4.05 5.56
C GLY A 34 7.77 4.96 5.77
N ILE A 35 8.96 4.36 5.76
CA ILE A 35 10.24 5.04 6.03
C ILE A 35 10.63 6.10 4.98
N PHE A 36 10.05 6.06 3.78
CA PHE A 36 10.21 7.08 2.74
C PHE A 36 8.97 7.98 2.64
N GLY A 37 8.06 7.87 3.59
CA GLY A 37 6.79 8.58 3.65
C GLY A 37 5.75 8.11 2.65
N ASN A 38 5.95 6.98 1.96
CA ASN A 38 4.93 6.47 1.06
C ASN A 38 3.83 5.76 1.84
N SER A 39 2.59 5.94 1.40
CA SER A 39 1.45 5.17 1.88
C SER A 39 1.36 3.83 1.14
N PRO A 40 0.62 2.83 1.68
CA PRO A 40 0.32 1.59 0.94
C PRO A 40 -0.21 1.85 -0.47
N LEU A 41 -1.00 2.92 -0.63
CA LEU A 41 -1.54 3.34 -1.92
C LEU A 41 -0.45 3.75 -2.91
N LYS A 42 0.56 4.50 -2.45
CA LYS A 42 1.72 4.85 -3.28
C LYS A 42 2.52 3.60 -3.66
N VAL A 43 2.73 2.68 -2.73
CA VAL A 43 3.43 1.41 -2.98
C VAL A 43 2.69 0.58 -4.05
N ALA A 44 1.38 0.41 -3.90
CA ALA A 44 0.55 -0.27 -4.90
C ALA A 44 0.59 0.43 -6.28
N SER A 45 0.64 1.77 -6.30
CA SER A 45 0.77 2.55 -7.53
C SER A 45 2.13 2.33 -8.20
N VAL A 46 3.21 2.22 -7.43
CA VAL A 46 4.56 1.91 -7.95
C VAL A 46 4.63 0.50 -8.53
N TRP A 47 3.89 -0.46 -7.94
CA TRP A 47 3.78 -1.80 -8.49
C TRP A 47 2.98 -1.86 -9.79
N GLY A 48 2.21 -0.81 -10.11
CA GLY A 48 1.28 -0.81 -11.24
C GLY A 48 0.10 -1.76 -11.03
N ASP A 49 -0.21 -2.09 -9.78
CA ASP A 49 -1.29 -3.01 -9.42
C ASP A 49 -2.59 -2.23 -9.22
N GLU A 50 -3.38 -2.14 -10.30
CA GLU A 50 -4.67 -1.45 -10.28
C GLU A 50 -5.65 -2.06 -9.28
N GLU A 51 -5.62 -3.37 -9.05
CA GLU A 51 -6.53 -4.05 -8.14
C GLU A 51 -6.20 -3.67 -6.69
N ALA A 52 -4.91 -3.70 -6.33
CA ALA A 52 -4.44 -3.24 -5.03
C ALA A 52 -4.80 -1.77 -4.79
N VAL A 53 -4.62 -0.90 -5.79
CA VAL A 53 -4.99 0.52 -5.72
C VAL A 53 -6.49 0.67 -5.45
N ARG A 54 -7.35 -0.01 -6.21
CA ARG A 54 -8.82 0.05 -6.02
C ARG A 54 -9.23 -0.47 -4.65
N LEU A 55 -8.60 -1.53 -4.16
CA LEU A 55 -8.90 -2.13 -2.86
C LEU A 55 -8.53 -1.20 -1.70
N LEU A 56 -7.37 -0.57 -1.77
CA LEU A 56 -6.91 0.41 -0.79
C LEU A 56 -7.81 1.66 -0.77
N VAL A 57 -8.14 2.20 -1.93
CA VAL A 57 -9.05 3.36 -2.04
C VAL A 57 -10.44 3.03 -1.49
N SER A 58 -10.98 1.85 -1.83
CA SER A 58 -12.28 1.39 -1.31
C SER A 58 -12.26 1.18 0.20
N SER A 59 -11.08 0.94 0.77
CA SER A 59 -10.85 0.80 2.20
C SER A 59 -10.52 2.12 2.91
N GLY A 60 -10.63 3.26 2.22
CA GLY A 60 -10.43 4.60 2.79
C GLY A 60 -8.99 5.07 2.82
N ALA A 61 -8.13 4.57 1.91
CA ALA A 61 -6.80 5.12 1.73
C ALA A 61 -6.86 6.58 1.24
N ARG A 62 -6.03 7.43 1.84
CA ARG A 62 -5.92 8.84 1.50
C ARG A 62 -5.09 9.02 0.23
N ILE A 63 -5.75 9.54 -0.81
CA ILE A 63 -5.15 9.73 -2.13
C ILE A 63 -4.21 10.94 -2.15
N ASP A 64 -4.54 11.98 -1.38
CA ASP A 64 -3.82 13.24 -1.34
C ASP A 64 -2.69 13.29 -0.29
N GLU A 65 -2.34 12.16 0.33
CA GLU A 65 -1.22 12.15 1.26
C GLU A 65 0.10 12.31 0.52
N LYS A 66 0.77 13.43 0.84
CA LYS A 66 2.11 13.75 0.37
C LYS A 66 3.14 12.92 1.12
N ASN A 67 4.05 12.29 0.38
CA ASN A 67 5.25 11.67 0.94
C ASN A 67 6.29 12.73 1.37
N GLU A 68 7.45 12.30 1.87
CA GLU A 68 8.51 13.21 2.35
C GLU A 68 9.04 14.16 1.26
N ASN A 69 8.87 13.78 -0.01
CA ASN A 69 9.25 14.59 -1.16
C ASN A 69 8.16 15.59 -1.58
N GLY A 70 7.00 15.60 -0.92
CA GLY A 70 5.89 16.51 -1.20
C GLY A 70 4.93 16.04 -2.31
N TYR A 71 5.06 14.79 -2.76
CA TYR A 71 4.27 14.19 -3.85
C TYR A 71 3.17 13.25 -3.36
#